data_AF-A0ABD3EZN7-F1
#
_entry.id   AF-A0ABD3EZN7-F1
#
_cell.length_a   1.000
_cell.length_b   1.000
_cell.length_c   1.000
_cell.angle_alpha   90.00
_cell.angle_beta   90.00
_cell.angle_gamma   90.00
#
_symmetry.space_group_name_H-M   'P 1'
#
loop_
_entity.id
_entity.type
_entity.pdbx_description
1 polymer ?
#
loop_
_entity_poly.entity_id
_entity_poly.type
_entity_poly.pdbx_seq_one_letter_code
_entity_poly.pdbx_strand_id
1 'polypeptide(L)'
;MAPASPPTRKRSQPSDVQREQTIQQHAAPVLGVAPVKRRRSSASASDEQPPTLDDTQLDGAPDGDLYLVSVKSREELQASDDPVGEEQKLRRLVLIKQQETKAADDADVAWAHEFEALDSLRRLAKHHHNQASRLLEEDVLTTLVLPAASSLRSAVARNALLCVQDLVLGLKADTVAHFDAVVPALLNRACSEKQFLRDLAREVLDTTLLAGADEELLKPLLVTSTSEKNALIISVAGLYVTKCIIRMNRDQLRAFVETRSSFFDEMAAFLNCKVVECKAATRRTCQHTRRVLGSEQFVTMAKEKLSGSAQLDVLKASEIRKAAKPGHAKSNLRERMLQMKKQQQQKKVQSGGNDISVVVVAPPRSRSSSTQAAPSL
;
A
#
# COMPACT_ATOMS: atom_id res chain seq x y z
N MET A 1 -1.17 -39.63 -49.36
CA MET A 1 -1.46 -38.21 -49.63
C MET A 1 -1.45 -37.48 -48.30
N ALA A 2 -0.48 -36.60 -48.07
CA ALA A 2 -0.35 -35.83 -46.82
C ALA A 2 -1.21 -34.55 -46.88
N PRO A 3 -1.81 -34.09 -45.76
CA PRO A 3 -2.62 -32.89 -45.76
C PRO A 3 -1.74 -31.63 -45.72
N ALA A 4 -2.11 -30.64 -46.54
CA ALA A 4 -1.42 -29.36 -46.67
C ALA A 4 -1.68 -28.43 -45.47
N SER A 5 -0.62 -27.75 -45.03
CA SER A 5 -0.67 -26.74 -43.96
C SER A 5 -1.42 -25.47 -44.37
N PRO A 6 -2.16 -24.81 -43.46
CA PRO A 6 -2.91 -23.59 -43.77
C PRO A 6 -1.99 -22.35 -43.82
N PRO A 7 -2.37 -21.31 -44.59
CA PRO A 7 -1.55 -20.12 -44.80
C PRO A 7 -1.56 -19.20 -43.58
N THR A 8 -0.38 -18.70 -43.23
CA THR A 8 -0.17 -17.70 -42.19
C THR A 8 -0.74 -16.34 -42.64
N ARG A 9 -1.80 -15.89 -41.96
CA ARG A 9 -2.42 -14.57 -42.15
C ARG A 9 -1.46 -13.50 -41.62
N LYS A 10 -0.89 -12.66 -42.50
CA LYS A 10 -0.18 -11.44 -42.12
C LYS A 10 -1.16 -10.47 -41.46
N ARG A 11 -0.94 -10.15 -40.19
CA ARG A 11 -1.65 -9.12 -39.43
C ARG A 11 -1.24 -7.75 -39.98
N SER A 12 -2.14 -7.10 -40.69
CA SER A 12 -1.98 -5.71 -41.16
C SER A 12 -1.96 -4.78 -39.95
N GLN A 13 -0.83 -4.14 -39.68
CA GLN A 13 -0.77 -3.02 -38.73
C GLN A 13 -1.54 -1.83 -39.31
N PRO A 14 -2.35 -1.12 -38.50
CA PRO A 14 -2.96 0.14 -38.94
C PRO A 14 -1.88 1.16 -39.29
N SER A 15 -2.13 1.99 -40.29
CA SER A 15 -1.21 3.05 -40.70
C SER A 15 -1.07 4.10 -39.59
N ASP A 16 0.12 4.68 -39.43
CA ASP A 16 0.40 5.71 -38.41
C ASP A 16 -0.62 6.86 -38.45
N VAL A 17 -1.14 7.18 -39.64
CA VAL A 17 -2.19 8.19 -39.85
C VAL A 17 -3.51 7.82 -39.17
N GLN A 18 -3.91 6.55 -39.15
CA GLN A 18 -5.12 6.10 -38.45
C GLN A 18 -4.94 6.10 -36.93
N ARG A 19 -3.74 5.77 -36.44
CA ARG A 19 -3.39 5.86 -35.03
C ARG A 19 -3.41 7.31 -34.56
N GLU A 20 -2.81 8.21 -35.33
CA GLU A 20 -2.76 9.64 -35.02
C GLU A 20 -4.15 10.31 -35.09
N GLN A 21 -5.03 9.87 -36.00
CA GLN A 21 -6.44 10.29 -36.03
C GLN A 21 -7.24 9.75 -34.84
N THR A 22 -7.00 8.51 -34.40
CA THR A 22 -7.66 7.94 -33.22
C THR A 22 -7.21 8.68 -31.95
N ILE A 23 -5.92 8.95 -31.81
CA ILE A 23 -5.37 9.77 -30.73
C ILE A 23 -5.96 11.18 -30.79
N GLN A 24 -6.05 11.84 -31.94
CA GLN A 24 -6.66 13.17 -32.02
C GLN A 24 -8.16 13.18 -31.68
N GLN A 25 -8.89 12.09 -31.98
CA GLN A 25 -10.32 11.98 -31.67
C GLN A 25 -10.59 11.63 -30.20
N HIS A 26 -9.70 10.89 -29.54
CA HIS A 26 -9.85 10.46 -28.15
C HIS A 26 -9.04 11.27 -27.13
N ALA A 27 -7.97 11.97 -27.54
CA ALA A 27 -6.99 12.61 -26.66
C ALA A 27 -6.99 14.15 -26.61
N ALA A 28 -7.80 14.86 -27.40
CA ALA A 28 -7.92 16.32 -27.24
C ALA A 28 -9.35 16.81 -27.51
N PRO A 29 -10.03 17.58 -26.61
CA PRO A 29 -9.59 18.19 -25.35
C PRO A 29 -10.54 17.81 -24.18
N VAL A 30 -10.23 16.78 -23.40
CA VAL A 30 -11.05 16.50 -22.19
C VAL A 30 -10.39 17.06 -20.92
N LEU A 31 -9.07 17.10 -20.85
CA LEU A 31 -8.29 17.55 -19.69
C LEU A 31 -7.00 18.14 -20.28
N GLY A 32 -6.53 19.32 -19.91
CA GLY A 32 -5.55 20.11 -20.69
C GLY A 32 -4.11 19.56 -20.79
N VAL A 33 -3.87 18.25 -20.78
CA VAL A 33 -2.53 17.67 -20.97
C VAL A 33 -2.05 17.86 -22.41
N ALA A 34 -1.20 18.86 -22.64
CA ALA A 34 -0.42 18.91 -23.87
C ALA A 34 0.77 17.93 -23.75
N PRO A 35 0.95 16.98 -24.69
CA PRO A 35 2.16 16.17 -24.72
C PRO A 35 3.37 17.09 -24.86
N VAL A 36 4.40 16.86 -24.03
CA VAL A 36 5.66 17.59 -24.17
C VAL A 36 6.38 16.98 -25.36
N LYS A 37 6.14 17.54 -26.56
CA LYS A 37 6.95 17.23 -27.74
C LYS A 37 8.37 17.71 -27.49
N ARG A 38 9.19 16.85 -26.89
CA ARG A 38 10.64 17.04 -26.85
C ARG A 38 11.14 16.80 -28.28
N ARG A 39 11.01 17.81 -29.13
CA ARG A 39 11.59 17.81 -30.47
C ARG A 39 13.09 17.68 -30.27
N ARG A 40 13.65 16.50 -30.56
CA ARG A 40 15.09 16.27 -30.57
C ARG A 40 15.66 17.04 -31.77
N SER A 41 15.83 18.35 -31.61
CA SER A 41 16.41 19.23 -32.63
C SER A 41 17.76 19.71 -32.11
N SER A 42 18.80 19.19 -32.76
CA SER A 42 20.09 19.84 -33.05
C SER A 42 20.34 21.16 -32.31
N ALA A 43 21.21 21.10 -31.30
CA ALA A 43 21.84 22.28 -30.72
C ALA A 43 22.66 22.99 -31.81
N SER A 44 22.34 24.27 -32.03
CA SER A 44 23.23 25.24 -32.65
C SER A 44 24.13 25.84 -31.55
N ALA A 45 25.36 26.13 -31.96
CA ALA A 45 26.53 26.34 -31.13
C ALA A 45 26.48 27.54 -30.16
N SER A 46 27.02 27.33 -28.96
CA SER A 46 27.98 28.24 -28.33
C SER A 46 28.71 27.49 -27.20
N ASP A 47 30.03 27.62 -27.21
CA ASP A 47 31.03 26.95 -26.37
C ASP A 47 30.71 26.89 -24.87
N GLU A 48 30.71 25.68 -24.32
CA GLU A 48 31.49 25.25 -23.14
C GLU A 48 31.23 23.75 -22.89
N GLN A 49 32.28 22.93 -22.98
CA GLN A 49 32.24 21.49 -22.69
C GLN A 49 31.81 21.22 -21.23
N PRO A 50 30.94 20.22 -21.00
CA PRO A 50 31.46 18.95 -20.47
C PRO A 50 30.66 17.71 -20.97
N PRO A 51 30.92 16.53 -20.39
CA PRO A 51 31.46 15.36 -21.10
C PRO A 51 30.50 14.75 -22.15
N THR A 52 31.07 14.34 -23.27
CA THR A 52 30.45 13.49 -24.30
C THR A 52 30.03 12.14 -23.70
N LEU A 53 28.75 12.01 -23.40
CA LEU A 53 28.07 10.73 -23.42
C LEU A 53 27.54 10.53 -24.83
N ASP A 54 28.16 9.62 -25.56
CA ASP A 54 27.65 9.12 -26.83
C ASP A 54 26.26 8.52 -26.60
N ASP A 55 25.24 9.31 -26.92
CA ASP A 55 23.84 8.94 -27.02
C ASP A 55 23.67 7.95 -28.18
N THR A 56 24.16 6.74 -27.95
CA THR A 56 23.91 5.59 -28.80
C THR A 56 22.39 5.43 -28.83
N GLN A 57 21.80 5.57 -30.02
CA GLN A 57 20.40 5.21 -30.27
C GLN A 57 20.15 3.84 -29.66
N LEU A 58 19.44 3.82 -28.53
CA LEU A 58 18.87 2.60 -27.97
C LEU A 58 17.72 2.21 -28.91
N ASP A 59 18.09 1.44 -29.92
CA ASP A 59 17.20 0.80 -30.88
C ASP A 59 16.22 -0.07 -30.08
N GLY A 60 14.97 0.38 -29.92
CA GLY A 60 13.93 -0.30 -29.12
C GLY A 60 13.17 0.54 -28.10
N ALA A 61 13.43 1.84 -27.96
CA ALA A 61 12.52 2.71 -27.20
C ALA A 61 11.21 2.92 -28.00
N PRO A 62 10.03 2.63 -27.43
CA PRO A 62 8.77 2.76 -28.14
C PRO A 62 8.49 4.22 -28.53
N ASP A 63 8.10 4.45 -29.79
CA ASP A 63 7.63 5.74 -30.27
C ASP A 63 6.31 6.11 -29.59
N GLY A 64 6.38 7.02 -28.62
CA GLY A 64 5.23 7.53 -27.86
C GLY A 64 5.53 8.88 -27.21
N ASP A 65 4.50 9.69 -27.03
CA ASP A 65 4.63 10.99 -26.35
C ASP A 65 5.08 10.81 -24.90
N LEU A 66 6.10 11.56 -24.50
CA LEU A 66 6.59 11.58 -23.13
C LEU A 66 5.82 12.59 -22.31
N TYR A 67 5.11 12.11 -21.28
CA TYR A 67 4.41 12.96 -20.33
C TYR A 67 5.23 13.11 -19.04
N LEU A 68 5.62 14.34 -18.72
CA LEU A 68 6.24 14.66 -17.43
C LEU A 68 5.13 15.09 -16.46
N VAL A 69 4.86 14.26 -15.46
CA VAL A 69 3.88 14.54 -14.41
C VAL A 69 4.55 14.76 -13.06
N SER A 70 4.07 15.75 -12.31
CA SER A 70 4.49 16.01 -10.93
C SER A 70 3.32 15.78 -9.98
N VAL A 71 3.54 14.96 -8.95
CA VAL A 71 2.51 14.67 -7.93
C VAL A 71 2.52 15.80 -6.91
N LYS A 72 1.47 16.62 -6.92
CA LYS A 72 1.29 17.74 -5.98
C LYS A 72 0.97 17.25 -4.57
N SER A 73 1.55 17.88 -3.57
CA SER A 73 1.11 17.81 -2.18
C SER A 73 -0.29 18.42 -2.01
N ARG A 74 -0.96 18.15 -0.87
CA ARG A 74 -2.29 18.71 -0.60
C ARG A 74 -2.23 20.24 -0.54
N GLU A 75 -1.14 20.81 -0.01
CA GLU A 75 -0.92 22.25 0.16
C GLU A 75 -0.81 22.96 -1.19
N GLU A 76 -0.13 22.35 -2.16
CA GLU A 76 0.07 22.87 -3.52
C GLU A 76 -1.22 22.89 -4.37
N LEU A 77 -2.28 22.20 -3.95
CA LEU A 77 -3.57 22.23 -4.65
C LEU A 77 -4.25 23.61 -4.47
N GLN A 78 -4.30 24.37 -5.56
CA GLN A 78 -5.05 25.63 -5.68
C GLN A 78 -6.52 25.37 -6.01
N ALA A 79 -7.42 26.29 -5.65
CA ALA A 79 -8.84 26.18 -6.00
C ALA A 79 -9.04 26.21 -7.53
N SER A 80 -10.06 25.51 -8.02
CA SER A 80 -10.44 25.59 -9.44
C SER A 80 -11.16 26.90 -9.73
N ASP A 81 -10.80 27.54 -10.85
CA ASP A 81 -11.51 28.71 -11.39
C ASP A 81 -12.86 28.33 -12.04
N ASP A 82 -13.00 27.07 -12.48
CA ASP A 82 -14.22 26.52 -13.08
C ASP A 82 -14.50 25.10 -12.54
N PRO A 83 -14.99 25.00 -11.28
CA PRO A 83 -15.25 23.70 -10.65
C PRO A 83 -16.35 22.90 -11.37
N VAL A 84 -17.29 23.58 -12.02
CA VAL A 84 -18.40 22.92 -12.76
C VAL A 84 -17.87 22.31 -14.05
N GLY A 85 -17.04 23.03 -14.80
CA GLY A 85 -16.38 22.47 -15.99
C GLY A 85 -15.45 21.30 -15.65
N GLU A 86 -14.69 21.39 -14.56
CA GLU A 86 -13.88 20.26 -14.07
C GLU A 86 -14.73 19.04 -13.69
N GLU A 87 -15.83 19.23 -12.97
CA GLU A 87 -16.78 18.16 -12.64
C GLU A 87 -17.31 17.48 -13.91
N GLN A 88 -17.74 18.26 -14.92
CA GLN A 88 -18.26 17.72 -16.18
C GLN A 88 -17.21 16.91 -16.96
N LYS A 89 -15.96 17.37 -16.96
CA LYS A 89 -14.84 16.65 -17.60
C LYS A 89 -14.59 15.31 -16.90
N LEU A 90 -14.62 15.29 -15.57
CA LEU A 90 -14.50 14.06 -14.77
C LEU A 90 -15.64 13.09 -15.06
N ARG A 91 -16.89 13.56 -15.06
CA ARG A 91 -18.07 12.74 -15.41
C ARG A 91 -17.93 12.10 -16.78
N ARG A 92 -17.48 12.86 -17.78
CA ARG A 92 -17.24 12.34 -19.13
C ARG A 92 -16.20 11.23 -19.13
N LEU A 93 -15.08 11.41 -18.41
CA LEU A 93 -14.05 10.38 -18.32
C LEU A 93 -14.56 9.12 -17.62
N VAL A 94 -15.31 9.25 -16.52
CA VAL A 94 -15.93 8.12 -15.82
C VAL A 94 -16.85 7.34 -16.76
N LEU A 95 -17.70 8.04 -17.51
CA LEU A 95 -18.59 7.42 -18.49
C LEU A 95 -17.81 6.66 -19.59
N ILE A 96 -16.75 7.26 -20.12
CA ILE A 96 -15.88 6.60 -21.11
C ILE A 96 -15.28 5.33 -20.51
N LYS A 97 -14.73 5.38 -19.29
CA LYS A 97 -14.12 4.21 -18.64
C LYS A 97 -15.13 3.11 -18.30
N GLN A 98 -16.38 3.45 -18.01
CA GLN A 98 -17.44 2.47 -17.83
C GLN A 98 -17.80 1.77 -19.15
N GLN A 99 -17.73 2.49 -20.27
CA GLN A 99 -18.02 1.96 -21.61
C GLN A 99 -16.84 1.19 -22.21
N GLU A 100 -15.61 1.62 -21.93
CA GLU A 100 -14.37 1.04 -22.44
C GLU A 100 -13.98 -0.21 -21.65
N THR A 101 -14.61 -1.34 -21.94
CA THR A 101 -14.20 -2.62 -21.35
C THR A 101 -13.19 -3.41 -22.21
N LYS A 102 -12.78 -2.96 -23.42
CA LYS A 102 -12.06 -3.84 -24.38
C LYS A 102 -11.04 -3.26 -25.39
N ALA A 103 -10.65 -1.99 -25.37
CA ALA A 103 -9.66 -1.46 -26.33
C ALA A 103 -8.26 -1.31 -25.71
N ALA A 104 -7.28 -2.11 -26.16
CA ALA A 104 -5.95 -2.22 -25.54
C ALA A 104 -4.86 -1.32 -26.14
N ASP A 105 -5.11 -0.66 -27.28
CA ASP A 105 -4.04 -0.02 -28.06
C ASP A 105 -3.77 1.46 -27.69
N ASP A 106 -4.53 2.08 -26.77
CA ASP A 106 -4.37 3.50 -26.38
C ASP A 106 -3.96 3.72 -24.90
N ALA A 107 -3.33 2.71 -24.31
CA ALA A 107 -3.03 2.68 -22.87
C ALA A 107 -2.00 3.74 -22.39
N ASP A 108 -1.23 4.34 -23.30
CA ASP A 108 -0.20 5.33 -22.98
C ASP A 108 -0.74 6.78 -22.95
N VAL A 109 -1.75 7.10 -23.74
CA VAL A 109 -2.40 8.42 -23.66
C VAL A 109 -3.44 8.43 -22.53
N ALA A 110 -4.12 7.29 -22.33
CA ALA A 110 -5.14 7.13 -21.30
C ALA A 110 -4.64 7.43 -19.87
N TRP A 111 -3.41 7.04 -19.50
CA TRP A 111 -2.95 7.25 -18.12
C TRP A 111 -2.65 8.71 -17.79
N ALA A 112 -2.25 9.52 -18.76
CA ALA A 112 -1.98 10.94 -18.55
C ALA A 112 -3.29 11.68 -18.22
N HIS A 113 -4.38 11.34 -18.93
CA HIS A 113 -5.71 11.83 -18.63
C HIS A 113 -6.20 11.35 -17.26
N GLU A 114 -5.96 10.08 -16.89
CA GLU A 114 -6.25 9.61 -15.53
C GLU A 114 -5.50 10.41 -14.47
N PHE A 115 -4.22 10.73 -14.71
CA PHE A 115 -3.43 11.51 -13.78
C PHE A 115 -4.00 12.91 -13.57
N GLU A 116 -4.36 13.63 -14.63
CA GLU A 116 -4.96 14.97 -14.52
C GLU A 116 -6.37 14.92 -13.89
N ALA A 117 -7.13 13.87 -14.18
CA ALA A 117 -8.42 13.63 -13.57
C ALA A 117 -8.30 13.46 -12.05
N LEU A 118 -7.31 12.69 -11.59
CA LEU A 118 -7.02 12.56 -10.16
C LEU A 118 -6.63 13.90 -9.53
N ASP A 119 -5.78 14.70 -10.18
CA ASP A 119 -5.42 16.05 -9.73
C ASP A 119 -6.65 16.96 -9.59
N SER A 120 -7.58 16.87 -10.54
CA SER A 120 -8.82 17.64 -10.53
C SER A 120 -9.76 17.17 -9.42
N LEU A 121 -9.94 15.86 -9.24
CA LEU A 121 -10.76 15.33 -8.15
C LEU A 121 -10.17 15.68 -6.77
N ARG A 122 -8.84 15.62 -6.60
CA ARG A 122 -8.14 16.07 -5.39
C ARG A 122 -8.41 17.54 -5.09
N ARG A 123 -8.37 18.38 -6.12
CA ARG A 123 -8.69 19.81 -6.04
C ARG A 123 -10.13 20.05 -5.60
N LEU A 124 -11.09 19.35 -6.22
CA LEU A 124 -12.50 19.44 -5.88
C LEU A 124 -12.74 18.95 -4.44
N ALA A 125 -12.12 17.84 -4.03
CA ALA A 125 -12.22 17.32 -2.68
C ALA A 125 -11.67 18.27 -1.61
N LYS A 126 -10.69 19.13 -1.94
CA LYS A 126 -10.13 20.12 -1.01
C LYS A 126 -10.93 21.43 -0.94
N HIS A 127 -11.44 21.91 -2.07
CA HIS A 127 -11.97 23.28 -2.19
C HIS A 127 -13.44 23.37 -2.59
N HIS A 128 -13.98 22.32 -3.21
CA HIS A 128 -15.29 22.32 -3.88
C HIS A 128 -16.07 21.04 -3.51
N HIS A 129 -16.37 20.90 -2.21
CA HIS A 129 -16.90 19.65 -1.62
C HIS A 129 -18.19 19.15 -2.29
N ASN A 130 -19.10 20.05 -2.68
CA ASN A 130 -20.37 19.67 -3.31
C ASN A 130 -20.16 18.93 -4.64
N GLN A 131 -19.22 19.39 -5.46
CA GLN A 131 -18.87 18.76 -6.73
C GLN A 131 -18.21 17.41 -6.50
N ALA A 132 -17.28 17.32 -5.54
CA ALA A 132 -16.62 16.06 -5.21
C ALA A 132 -17.60 15.02 -4.64
N SER A 133 -18.56 15.43 -3.80
CA SER A 133 -19.61 14.55 -3.26
C SER A 133 -20.48 13.95 -4.37
N ARG A 134 -20.93 14.76 -5.33
CA ARG A 134 -21.71 14.25 -6.48
C ARG A 134 -20.91 13.26 -7.33
N LEU A 135 -19.62 13.50 -7.51
CA LEU A 135 -18.75 12.55 -8.21
C LEU A 135 -18.59 11.23 -7.45
N LEU A 136 -18.55 11.26 -6.11
CA LEU A 136 -18.56 10.04 -5.30
C LEU A 136 -19.84 9.23 -5.47
N GLU A 137 -21.00 9.88 -5.50
CA GLU A 137 -22.30 9.26 -5.78
C GLU A 137 -22.35 8.61 -7.18
N GLU A 138 -21.54 9.12 -8.11
CA GLU A 138 -21.43 8.65 -9.50
C GLU A 138 -20.26 7.68 -9.73
N ASP A 139 -19.87 6.92 -8.70
CA ASP A 139 -18.90 5.82 -8.80
C ASP A 139 -17.50 6.23 -9.29
N VAL A 140 -17.11 7.51 -9.15
CA VAL A 140 -15.75 7.97 -9.52
C VAL A 140 -14.67 7.19 -8.77
N LEU A 141 -14.97 6.78 -7.54
CA LEU A 141 -14.05 6.07 -6.70
C LEU A 141 -13.70 4.69 -7.28
N THR A 142 -14.71 3.89 -7.61
CA THR A 142 -14.57 2.53 -8.13
C THR A 142 -14.15 2.51 -9.61
N THR A 143 -14.54 3.51 -10.39
CA THR A 143 -14.26 3.58 -11.83
C THR A 143 -12.90 4.20 -12.15
N LEU A 144 -12.47 5.22 -11.39
CA LEU A 144 -11.24 5.97 -11.66
C LEU A 144 -10.19 5.76 -10.56
N VAL A 145 -10.52 6.07 -9.31
CA VAL A 145 -9.52 6.22 -8.24
C VAL A 145 -8.92 4.88 -7.83
N LEU A 146 -9.72 3.86 -7.53
CA LEU A 146 -9.21 2.56 -7.06
C LEU A 146 -8.46 1.76 -8.14
N PRO A 147 -8.89 1.75 -9.42
CA PRO A 147 -8.09 1.20 -10.50
C PRO A 147 -6.76 1.93 -10.67
N ALA A 148 -6.77 3.27 -10.64
CA ALA A 148 -5.55 4.07 -10.73
C ALA A 148 -4.62 3.84 -9.53
N ALA A 149 -5.17 3.68 -8.33
CA ALA A 149 -4.44 3.28 -7.13
C ALA A 149 -3.74 1.93 -7.33
N SER A 150 -4.26 1.05 -8.19
CA SER A 150 -3.69 -0.26 -8.57
C SER A 150 -2.74 -0.22 -9.78
N SER A 151 -2.50 0.96 -10.37
CA SER A 151 -1.63 1.14 -11.53
C SER A 151 -0.18 0.66 -11.30
N LEU A 152 0.44 0.12 -12.36
CA LEU A 152 1.88 -0.20 -12.38
C LEU A 152 2.75 1.07 -12.45
N ARG A 153 2.19 2.16 -12.97
CA ARG A 153 2.83 3.48 -13.01
C ARG A 153 2.74 4.11 -11.62
N SER A 154 3.89 4.20 -10.94
CA SER A 154 3.92 4.66 -9.55
C SER A 154 3.45 6.09 -9.35
N ALA A 155 3.61 6.98 -10.33
CA ALA A 155 3.11 8.34 -10.25
C ALA A 155 1.58 8.38 -10.18
N VAL A 156 0.90 7.60 -11.02
CA VAL A 156 -0.56 7.45 -11.03
C VAL A 156 -1.05 6.81 -9.74
N ALA A 157 -0.43 5.69 -9.33
CA ALA A 157 -0.80 5.01 -8.08
C ALA A 157 -0.62 5.92 -6.85
N ARG A 158 0.48 6.68 -6.79
CA ARG A 158 0.72 7.65 -5.72
C ARG A 158 -0.32 8.76 -5.73
N ASN A 159 -0.64 9.34 -6.89
CA ASN A 159 -1.63 10.41 -7.00
C ASN A 159 -3.03 9.92 -6.59
N ALA A 160 -3.40 8.69 -6.95
CA ALA A 160 -4.66 8.08 -6.55
C ALA A 160 -4.75 7.81 -5.04
N LEU A 161 -3.66 7.36 -4.39
CA LEU A 161 -3.64 7.20 -2.92
C LEU A 161 -3.81 8.56 -2.21
N LEU A 162 -3.14 9.60 -2.70
CA LEU A 162 -3.36 10.97 -2.19
C LEU A 162 -4.80 11.44 -2.47
N CYS A 163 -5.40 11.04 -3.58
CA CYS A 163 -6.81 11.31 -3.86
C CYS A 163 -7.75 10.67 -2.84
N VAL A 164 -7.51 9.42 -2.43
CA VAL A 164 -8.27 8.79 -1.35
C VAL A 164 -8.09 9.57 -0.05
N GLN A 165 -6.86 9.97 0.30
CA GLN A 165 -6.59 10.78 1.49
C GLN A 165 -7.35 12.12 1.44
N ASP A 166 -7.34 12.78 0.29
CA ASP A 166 -7.98 14.09 0.12
C ASP A 166 -9.51 14.01 0.22
N LEU A 167 -10.11 12.92 -0.29
CA LEU A 167 -11.54 12.63 -0.15
C LEU A 167 -11.92 12.32 1.30
N VAL A 168 -11.12 11.54 2.02
CA VAL A 168 -11.33 11.26 3.46
C VAL A 168 -11.31 12.56 4.26
N LEU A 169 -10.35 13.45 4.01
CA LEU A 169 -10.22 14.72 4.72
C LEU A 169 -11.30 15.74 4.34
N GLY A 170 -11.65 15.82 3.06
CA GLY A 170 -12.57 16.82 2.52
C GLY A 170 -14.04 16.49 2.77
N LEU A 171 -14.44 15.25 2.52
CA LEU A 171 -15.85 14.84 2.52
C LEU A 171 -16.25 14.02 3.75
N LYS A 172 -15.28 13.45 4.48
CA LYS A 172 -15.47 12.71 5.73
C LYS A 172 -16.56 11.63 5.60
N ALA A 173 -17.77 11.90 6.08
CA ALA A 173 -18.88 10.95 6.14
C ALA A 173 -19.27 10.39 4.77
N ASP A 174 -19.20 11.19 3.70
CA ASP A 174 -19.56 10.73 2.36
C ASP A 174 -18.58 9.64 1.90
N THR A 175 -17.29 9.83 2.18
CA THR A 175 -16.24 8.85 1.85
C THR A 175 -16.38 7.55 2.65
N VAL A 176 -16.92 7.63 3.88
CA VAL A 176 -17.12 6.48 4.77
C VAL A 176 -18.06 5.43 4.15
N ALA A 177 -19.09 5.87 3.42
CA ALA A 177 -20.02 4.98 2.73
C ALA A 177 -19.33 4.04 1.71
N HIS A 178 -18.11 4.37 1.29
CA HIS A 178 -17.35 3.60 0.30
C HIS A 178 -16.19 2.80 0.90
N PHE A 179 -16.06 2.70 2.23
CA PHE A 179 -14.93 2.02 2.87
C PHE A 179 -14.84 0.52 2.55
N ASP A 180 -15.96 -0.14 2.25
CA ASP A 180 -15.95 -1.53 1.81
C ASP A 180 -15.14 -1.75 0.52
N ALA A 181 -15.06 -0.72 -0.35
CA ALA A 181 -14.23 -0.75 -1.55
C ALA A 181 -12.82 -0.17 -1.33
N VAL A 182 -12.71 0.91 -0.55
CA VAL A 182 -11.44 1.63 -0.32
C VAL A 182 -10.47 0.80 0.51
N VAL A 183 -10.94 0.20 1.60
CA VAL A 183 -10.08 -0.47 2.59
C VAL A 183 -9.32 -1.64 1.97
N PRO A 184 -9.94 -2.56 1.19
CA PRO A 184 -9.21 -3.61 0.50
C PRO A 184 -8.08 -3.09 -0.40
N ALA A 185 -8.33 -2.00 -1.15
CA ALA A 185 -7.33 -1.40 -2.02
C ALA A 185 -6.15 -0.80 -1.22
N LEU A 186 -6.43 -0.11 -0.12
CA LEU A 186 -5.40 0.43 0.78
C LEU A 186 -4.58 -0.68 1.45
N LEU A 187 -5.24 -1.74 1.93
CA LEU A 187 -4.54 -2.87 2.54
C LEU A 187 -3.63 -3.59 1.54
N ASN A 188 -4.09 -3.77 0.30
CA ASN A 188 -3.26 -4.33 -0.77
C ASN A 188 -2.01 -3.46 -1.00
N ARG A 189 -2.18 -2.14 -1.09
CA ARG A 189 -1.07 -1.20 -1.27
C ARG A 189 -0.15 -1.07 -0.07
N ALA A 190 -0.67 -1.22 1.14
CA ALA A 190 0.13 -1.27 2.38
C ALA A 190 1.08 -2.49 2.43
N CYS A 191 0.93 -3.43 1.50
CA CYS A 191 1.77 -4.61 1.28
C CYS A 191 2.57 -4.57 -0.04
N SER A 192 2.58 -3.45 -0.77
CA SER A 192 3.34 -3.28 -2.02
C SER A 192 4.85 -3.53 -1.86
N GLU A 193 5.53 -4.02 -2.89
CA GLU A 193 7.00 -4.11 -2.88
C GLU A 193 7.67 -2.73 -2.83
N LYS A 194 7.03 -1.71 -3.41
CA LYS A 194 7.53 -0.33 -3.46
C LYS A 194 7.31 0.35 -2.11
N GLN A 195 8.39 0.59 -1.37
CA GLN A 195 8.34 1.15 -0.01
C GLN A 195 7.51 2.43 0.09
N PHE A 196 7.74 3.41 -0.78
CA PHE A 196 7.00 4.68 -0.73
C PHE A 196 5.49 4.53 -0.95
N LEU A 197 5.03 3.54 -1.74
CA LEU A 197 3.59 3.27 -1.90
C LEU A 197 3.01 2.58 -0.67
N ARG A 198 3.75 1.66 -0.04
CA ARG A 198 3.30 1.05 1.23
C ARG A 198 3.16 2.08 2.33
N ASP A 199 4.18 2.91 2.48
CA ASP A 199 4.26 3.87 3.57
C ASP A 199 3.15 4.92 3.38
N LEU A 200 2.92 5.39 2.15
CA LEU A 200 1.78 6.25 1.82
C LEU A 200 0.43 5.55 2.08
N ALA A 201 0.21 4.31 1.66
CA ALA A 201 -1.06 3.62 1.90
C ALA A 201 -1.36 3.44 3.41
N ARG A 202 -0.32 3.23 4.22
CA ARG A 202 -0.43 3.20 5.68
C ARG A 202 -0.74 4.60 6.24
N GLU A 203 -0.10 5.64 5.71
CA GLU A 203 -0.42 7.03 6.07
C GLU A 203 -1.87 7.39 5.76
N VAL A 204 -2.42 6.92 4.63
CA VAL A 204 -3.85 7.10 4.32
C VAL A 204 -4.73 6.39 5.35
N LEU A 205 -4.43 5.14 5.71
CA LEU A 205 -5.18 4.43 6.76
C LEU A 205 -5.10 5.14 8.12
N ASP A 206 -3.93 5.67 8.48
CA ASP A 206 -3.76 6.49 9.69
C ASP A 206 -4.54 7.81 9.62
N THR A 207 -4.59 8.44 8.44
CA THR A 207 -5.41 9.63 8.20
C THR A 207 -6.90 9.34 8.39
N THR A 208 -7.37 8.19 7.92
CA THR A 208 -8.76 7.74 8.11
C THR A 208 -9.10 7.54 9.59
N LEU A 209 -8.19 6.98 10.38
CA LEU A 209 -8.35 6.87 11.83
C LEU A 209 -8.42 8.25 12.51
N LEU A 210 -7.55 9.18 12.09
CA LEU A 210 -7.52 10.53 12.65
C LEU A 210 -8.76 11.36 12.27
N ALA A 211 -9.40 11.05 11.15
CA ALA A 211 -10.66 11.65 10.72
C ALA A 211 -11.88 11.19 11.55
N GLY A 212 -11.71 10.23 12.47
CA GLY A 212 -12.75 9.80 13.41
C GLY A 212 -13.69 8.72 12.89
N ALA A 213 -13.34 8.01 11.81
CA ALA A 213 -14.14 6.95 11.21
C ALA A 213 -13.82 5.56 11.80
N ASP A 214 -13.63 5.46 13.13
CA ASP A 214 -13.10 4.26 13.77
C ASP A 214 -14.02 3.03 13.60
N GLU A 215 -15.34 3.18 13.77
CA GLU A 215 -16.29 2.05 13.66
C GLU A 215 -16.48 1.60 12.21
N GLU A 216 -16.60 2.55 11.30
CA GLU A 216 -16.86 2.29 9.90
C GLU A 216 -15.62 1.75 9.19
N LEU A 217 -14.43 2.17 9.61
CA LEU A 217 -13.18 1.55 9.18
C LEU A 217 -13.02 0.14 9.77
N LEU A 218 -13.47 -0.09 11.00
CA LEU A 218 -13.33 -1.38 11.68
C LEU A 218 -14.07 -2.51 10.95
N LYS A 219 -15.25 -2.25 10.39
CA LYS A 219 -16.08 -3.25 9.69
C LYS A 219 -15.35 -3.97 8.54
N PRO A 220 -14.85 -3.30 7.49
CA PRO A 220 -14.13 -3.95 6.40
C PRO A 220 -12.77 -4.53 6.84
N LEU A 221 -12.11 -3.94 7.83
CA LEU A 221 -10.88 -4.50 8.41
C LEU A 221 -11.13 -5.86 9.07
N LEU A 222 -12.23 -6.02 9.81
CA LEU A 222 -12.61 -7.29 10.43
C LEU A 222 -12.95 -8.34 9.38
N VAL A 223 -13.73 -7.98 8.35
CA VAL A 223 -14.09 -8.88 7.23
C VAL A 223 -12.85 -9.45 6.55
N THR A 224 -11.78 -8.65 6.43
CA THR A 224 -10.49 -9.08 5.84
C THR A 224 -9.91 -10.32 6.52
N SER A 225 -10.14 -10.53 7.82
CA SER A 225 -9.62 -11.70 8.54
C SER A 225 -10.16 -13.03 8.00
N THR A 226 -11.35 -13.01 7.42
CA THR A 226 -12.06 -14.20 6.94
C THR A 226 -12.11 -14.32 5.42
N SER A 227 -12.01 -13.20 4.69
CA SER A 227 -12.11 -13.19 3.23
C SER A 227 -10.76 -13.23 2.52
N GLU A 228 -9.70 -12.70 3.14
CA GLU A 228 -8.37 -12.61 2.54
C GLU A 228 -7.53 -13.86 2.82
N LYS A 229 -6.66 -14.20 1.85
CA LYS A 229 -5.71 -15.33 1.95
C LYS A 229 -4.28 -14.84 2.18
N ASN A 230 -3.95 -13.62 1.76
CA ASN A 230 -2.62 -13.06 1.94
C ASN A 230 -2.37 -12.69 3.41
N ALA A 231 -1.46 -13.43 4.06
CA ALA A 231 -1.13 -13.23 5.47
C ALA A 231 -0.57 -11.82 5.80
N LEU A 232 0.08 -11.15 4.85
CA LEU A 232 0.56 -9.78 5.06
C LEU A 232 -0.60 -8.78 5.09
N ILE A 233 -1.58 -8.93 4.19
CA ILE A 233 -2.78 -8.10 4.15
C ILE A 233 -3.60 -8.29 5.44
N ILE A 234 -3.83 -9.55 5.84
CA ILE A 234 -4.47 -9.88 7.12
C ILE A 234 -3.69 -9.28 8.30
N SER A 235 -2.35 -9.29 8.25
CA SER A 235 -1.54 -8.71 9.32
C SER A 235 -1.71 -7.20 9.43
N VAL A 236 -1.71 -6.49 8.30
CA VAL A 236 -1.96 -5.03 8.30
C VAL A 236 -3.37 -4.76 8.81
N ALA A 237 -4.38 -5.51 8.35
CA ALA A 237 -5.74 -5.36 8.85
C ALA A 237 -5.82 -5.55 10.37
N GLY A 238 -5.23 -6.59 10.93
CA GLY A 238 -5.21 -6.85 12.37
C GLY A 238 -4.54 -5.74 13.20
N LEU A 239 -3.52 -5.08 12.65
CA LEU A 239 -2.90 -3.90 13.27
C LEU A 239 -3.87 -2.72 13.33
N TYR A 240 -4.59 -2.45 12.24
CA TYR A 240 -5.56 -1.35 12.19
C TYR A 240 -6.83 -1.65 12.99
N VAL A 241 -7.30 -2.90 13.04
CA VAL A 241 -8.36 -3.34 13.97
C VAL A 241 -7.98 -3.00 15.41
N THR A 242 -6.74 -3.30 15.79
CA THR A 242 -6.23 -2.97 17.13
C THR A 242 -6.24 -1.47 17.38
N LYS A 243 -5.84 -0.65 16.40
CA LYS A 243 -5.86 0.81 16.50
C LYS A 243 -7.29 1.34 16.66
N CYS A 244 -8.25 0.88 15.86
CA CYS A 244 -9.67 1.27 15.96
C CYS A 244 -10.22 0.95 17.36
N ILE A 245 -10.07 -0.30 17.81
CA ILE A 245 -10.65 -0.77 19.08
C ILE A 245 -10.06 -0.06 20.30
N ILE A 246 -8.77 0.29 20.28
CA ILE A 246 -8.15 1.03 21.40
C ILE A 246 -8.60 2.50 21.44
N ARG A 247 -8.99 3.08 20.30
CA ARG A 247 -9.45 4.46 20.19
C ARG A 247 -10.94 4.63 20.54
N MET A 248 -11.74 3.59 20.31
CA MET A 248 -13.16 3.58 20.67
C MET A 248 -13.36 3.83 22.17
N ASN A 249 -14.39 4.61 22.50
CA ASN A 249 -14.76 4.77 23.89
C ASN A 249 -15.39 3.47 24.44
N ARG A 250 -15.51 3.36 25.76
CA ARG A 250 -15.94 2.13 26.43
C ARG A 250 -17.34 1.68 26.02
N ASP A 251 -18.26 2.63 25.85
CA ASP A 251 -19.67 2.34 25.58
C ASP A 251 -19.86 1.94 24.11
N GLN A 252 -19.19 2.63 23.19
CA GLN A 252 -19.13 2.29 21.76
C GLN A 252 -18.56 0.89 21.55
N LEU A 253 -17.41 0.58 22.17
CA LEU A 253 -16.80 -0.75 22.02
C LEU A 253 -17.70 -1.85 22.60
N ARG A 254 -18.36 -1.59 23.74
CA ARG A 254 -19.31 -2.53 24.34
C ARG A 254 -20.47 -2.81 23.38
N ALA A 255 -21.14 -1.75 22.91
CA ALA A 255 -22.26 -1.86 21.98
C ALA A 255 -21.84 -2.58 20.68
N PHE A 256 -20.68 -2.23 20.12
CA PHE A 256 -20.16 -2.87 18.92
C PHE A 256 -19.96 -4.38 19.08
N VAL A 257 -19.32 -4.82 20.17
CA VAL A 257 -19.04 -6.25 20.39
C VAL A 257 -20.31 -7.03 20.73
N GLU A 258 -21.26 -6.41 21.43
CA GLU A 258 -22.56 -7.02 21.75
C GLU A 258 -23.45 -7.19 20.51
N THR A 259 -23.42 -6.23 19.59
CA THR A 259 -24.24 -6.26 18.37
C THR A 259 -23.60 -7.09 17.24
N ARG A 260 -22.28 -7.15 17.16
CA ARG A 260 -21.58 -7.89 16.10
C ARG A 260 -21.40 -9.36 16.45
N SER A 261 -22.21 -10.22 15.85
CA SER A 261 -22.17 -11.67 16.09
C SER A 261 -20.86 -12.36 15.72
N SER A 262 -20.14 -11.85 14.70
CA SER A 262 -18.92 -12.45 14.14
C SER A 262 -17.62 -11.97 14.80
N PHE A 263 -17.70 -11.06 15.79
CA PHE A 263 -16.50 -10.44 16.37
C PHE A 263 -15.48 -11.46 16.88
N PHE A 264 -15.95 -12.49 17.59
CA PHE A 264 -15.07 -13.51 18.16
C PHE A 264 -14.48 -14.44 17.11
N ASP A 265 -15.21 -14.74 16.02
CA ASP A 265 -14.72 -15.53 14.90
C ASP A 265 -13.57 -14.79 14.18
N GLU A 266 -13.72 -13.48 14.00
CA GLU A 266 -12.70 -12.62 13.40
C GLU A 266 -11.46 -12.53 14.28
N MET A 267 -11.62 -12.42 15.61
CA MET A 267 -10.48 -12.47 16.54
C MET A 267 -9.74 -13.82 16.47
N ALA A 268 -10.47 -14.93 16.38
CA ALA A 268 -9.88 -16.25 16.21
C ALA A 268 -9.14 -16.36 14.87
N ALA A 269 -9.71 -15.85 13.78
CA ALA A 269 -9.09 -15.81 12.46
C ALA A 269 -7.77 -15.01 12.47
N PHE A 270 -7.75 -13.83 13.10
CA PHE A 270 -6.52 -13.07 13.25
C PHE A 270 -5.47 -13.77 14.14
N LEU A 271 -5.86 -14.46 15.22
CA LEU A 271 -4.93 -15.25 16.05
C LEU A 271 -4.31 -16.43 15.28
N ASN A 272 -4.99 -16.92 14.24
CA ASN A 272 -4.50 -17.94 13.33
C ASN A 272 -3.60 -17.39 12.21
N CYS A 273 -3.50 -16.07 12.03
CA CYS A 273 -2.63 -15.44 11.05
C CYS A 273 -1.16 -15.87 11.24
N LYS A 274 -0.43 -16.19 10.17
CA LYS A 274 0.97 -16.64 10.25
C LYS A 274 1.95 -15.57 10.74
N VAL A 275 1.54 -14.29 10.74
CA VAL A 275 2.40 -13.17 11.12
C VAL A 275 2.34 -12.92 12.63
N VAL A 276 3.50 -12.98 13.29
CA VAL A 276 3.64 -12.82 14.75
C VAL A 276 3.10 -11.48 15.23
N GLU A 277 3.36 -10.42 14.46
CA GLU A 277 2.91 -9.05 14.77
C GLU A 277 1.38 -8.95 14.80
N CYS A 278 0.69 -9.57 13.83
CA CYS A 278 -0.76 -9.70 13.81
C CYS A 278 -1.26 -10.36 15.09
N LYS A 279 -0.74 -11.54 15.45
CA LYS A 279 -1.15 -12.25 16.67
C LYS A 279 -0.91 -11.41 17.94
N ALA A 280 0.17 -10.64 17.98
CA ALA A 280 0.48 -9.75 19.11
C ALA A 280 -0.51 -8.57 19.18
N ALA A 281 -0.87 -7.99 18.03
CA ALA A 281 -1.88 -6.95 17.93
C ALA A 281 -3.26 -7.48 18.39
N THR A 282 -3.71 -8.62 17.86
CA THR A 282 -4.97 -9.25 18.26
C THR A 282 -5.03 -9.61 19.73
N ARG A 283 -3.93 -10.07 20.33
CA ARG A 283 -3.86 -10.25 21.79
C ARG A 283 -4.14 -8.96 22.56
N ARG A 284 -3.57 -7.83 22.12
CA ARG A 284 -3.85 -6.52 22.73
C ARG A 284 -5.33 -6.13 22.57
N THR A 285 -5.91 -6.40 21.40
CA THR A 285 -7.35 -6.23 21.15
C THR A 285 -8.19 -7.04 22.13
N CYS A 286 -8.00 -8.35 22.22
CA CYS A 286 -8.76 -9.21 23.14
C CYS A 286 -8.61 -8.78 24.60
N GLN A 287 -7.40 -8.40 25.02
CA GLN A 287 -7.16 -7.90 26.38
C GLN A 287 -7.87 -6.57 26.64
N HIS A 288 -7.86 -5.65 25.67
CA HIS A 288 -8.55 -4.37 25.80
C HIS A 288 -10.06 -4.57 25.87
N THR A 289 -10.64 -5.32 24.93
CA THR A 289 -12.08 -5.65 24.93
C THR A 289 -12.51 -6.32 26.23
N ARG A 290 -11.73 -7.28 26.76
CA ARG A 290 -12.02 -7.92 28.05
C ARG A 290 -12.03 -6.95 29.23
N ARG A 291 -11.16 -5.92 29.24
CA ARG A 291 -11.17 -4.87 30.28
C ARG A 291 -12.41 -3.97 30.19
N VAL A 292 -12.91 -3.73 28.98
CA VAL A 292 -14.07 -2.86 28.74
C VAL A 292 -15.39 -3.57 29.06
N LEU A 293 -15.56 -4.81 28.58
CA LEU A 293 -16.75 -5.61 28.84
C LEU A 293 -16.83 -6.09 30.29
N GLY A 294 -15.68 -6.49 30.85
CA GLY A 294 -15.60 -7.24 32.10
C GLY A 294 -15.23 -8.69 31.85
N SER A 295 -14.49 -9.29 32.79
CA SER A 295 -13.91 -10.63 32.61
C SER A 295 -14.96 -11.71 32.42
N GLU A 296 -16.03 -11.70 33.21
CA GLU A 296 -17.09 -12.73 33.15
C GLU A 296 -17.87 -12.62 31.84
N GLN A 297 -18.35 -11.43 31.51
CA GLN A 297 -19.11 -11.19 30.28
C GLN A 297 -18.32 -11.59 29.03
N PHE A 298 -17.03 -11.20 28.94
CA PHE A 298 -16.18 -11.58 27.81
C PHE A 298 -16.04 -13.11 27.68
N VAL A 299 -15.84 -13.82 28.80
CA VAL A 299 -15.69 -15.28 28.79
C VAL A 299 -16.98 -15.97 28.38
N THR A 300 -18.13 -15.51 28.89
CA THR A 300 -19.44 -16.05 28.52
C THR A 300 -19.70 -15.88 27.03
N MET A 301 -19.53 -14.66 26.50
CA MET A 301 -19.73 -14.41 25.06
C MET A 301 -18.76 -15.21 24.19
N ALA A 302 -17.49 -15.32 24.57
CA ALA A 302 -16.52 -16.12 23.82
C ALA A 302 -16.88 -17.62 23.81
N LYS A 303 -17.43 -18.16 24.91
CA LYS A 303 -17.90 -19.55 24.99
C LYS A 303 -19.19 -19.81 24.23
N GLU A 304 -20.07 -18.81 24.14
CA GLU A 304 -21.31 -18.90 23.38
C GLU A 304 -21.06 -18.85 21.87
N LYS A 305 -20.08 -18.05 21.43
CA LYS A 305 -19.80 -17.83 20.00
C LYS A 305 -18.76 -18.77 19.42
N LEU A 306 -17.79 -19.22 20.21
CA LEU A 306 -16.70 -20.08 19.74
C LEU A 306 -16.75 -21.46 20.39
N SER A 307 -16.13 -22.44 19.73
CA SER A 307 -15.89 -23.77 20.27
C SER A 307 -14.46 -24.24 20.01
N GLY A 308 -14.06 -25.34 20.67
CA GLY A 308 -12.79 -26.03 20.39
C GLY A 308 -11.53 -25.18 20.61
N SER A 309 -10.56 -25.28 19.70
CA SER A 309 -9.28 -24.57 19.78
C SER A 309 -9.42 -23.06 19.64
N ALA A 310 -10.33 -22.58 18.78
CA ALA A 310 -10.58 -21.15 18.58
C ALA A 310 -11.01 -20.46 19.88
N GLN A 311 -11.94 -21.08 20.62
CA GLN A 311 -12.37 -20.61 21.93
C GLN A 311 -11.19 -20.53 22.91
N LEU A 312 -10.38 -21.59 23.00
CA LEU A 312 -9.22 -21.63 23.90
C LEU A 312 -8.18 -20.54 23.56
N ASP A 313 -7.91 -20.35 22.26
CA ASP A 313 -6.95 -19.38 21.78
C ASP A 313 -7.37 -17.94 22.09
N VAL A 314 -8.65 -17.59 21.87
CA VAL A 314 -9.19 -16.27 22.21
C VAL A 314 -9.18 -16.04 23.72
N LEU A 315 -9.61 -17.01 24.52
CA LEU A 315 -9.60 -16.90 25.98
C LEU A 315 -8.17 -16.70 26.51
N LYS A 316 -7.22 -17.52 26.06
CA LYS A 316 -5.80 -17.41 26.42
C LYS A 316 -5.16 -16.11 25.94
N ALA A 317 -5.54 -15.62 24.75
CA ALA A 317 -5.08 -14.35 24.21
C ALA A 317 -5.56 -13.16 25.06
N SER A 318 -6.79 -13.24 25.58
CA SER A 318 -7.41 -12.20 26.42
C SER A 318 -6.86 -12.13 27.84
N GLU A 319 -6.17 -13.16 28.32
CA GLU A 319 -5.60 -13.18 29.66
C GLU A 319 -4.53 -12.10 29.83
N ILE A 320 -4.77 -11.19 30.76
CA ILE A 320 -3.77 -10.23 31.19
C ILE A 320 -2.78 -10.99 32.06
N ARG A 321 -1.67 -11.41 31.48
CA ARG A 321 -0.56 -11.96 32.27
C ARG A 321 -0.15 -10.87 33.26
N LYS A 322 -0.34 -11.14 34.56
CA LYS A 322 0.27 -10.32 35.61
C LYS A 322 1.75 -10.26 35.27
N ALA A 323 2.30 -9.05 35.11
CA ALA A 323 3.72 -8.86 34.86
C ALA A 323 4.48 -9.73 35.86
N ALA A 324 5.38 -10.57 35.37
CA ALA A 324 6.19 -11.41 36.24
C ALA A 324 6.79 -10.50 37.31
N LYS A 325 6.54 -10.80 38.59
CA LYS A 325 7.06 -9.99 39.69
C LYS A 325 8.56 -9.79 39.42
N PRO A 326 9.09 -8.55 39.46
CA PRO A 326 10.44 -8.23 39.01
C PRO A 326 11.59 -9.01 39.70
N GLY A 327 11.31 -9.83 40.71
CA GLY A 327 12.29 -10.65 41.42
C GLY A 327 12.62 -12.03 40.83
N HIS A 328 12.04 -12.44 39.69
CA HIS A 328 12.27 -13.78 39.12
C HIS A 328 12.54 -13.81 37.61
N ALA A 329 13.10 -12.72 37.07
CA ALA A 329 13.73 -12.79 35.74
C ALA A 329 14.97 -13.70 35.86
N LYS A 330 14.86 -14.94 35.35
CA LYS A 330 16.02 -15.83 35.18
C LYS A 330 17.09 -15.03 34.43
N SER A 331 18.23 -14.78 35.06
CA SER A 331 19.36 -14.02 34.47
C SER A 331 19.55 -14.47 33.03
N ASN A 332 19.42 -13.54 32.09
CA ASN A 332 19.46 -13.87 30.67
C ASN A 332 20.79 -14.58 30.37
N LEU A 333 20.79 -15.65 29.55
CA LEU A 333 21.99 -16.46 29.29
C LEU A 333 23.19 -15.60 28.85
N ARG A 334 22.91 -14.52 28.11
CA ARG A 334 23.88 -13.49 27.69
C ARG A 334 24.50 -12.74 28.87
N GLU A 335 23.70 -12.39 29.86
CA GLU A 335 24.11 -11.70 31.09
C GLU A 335 24.96 -12.64 31.96
N ARG A 336 24.60 -13.91 32.02
CA ARG A 336 25.37 -14.97 32.69
C ARG A 336 26.72 -15.23 32.00
N MET A 337 26.77 -15.20 30.67
CA MET A 337 28.03 -15.26 29.90
C MET A 337 28.91 -14.02 30.11
N LEU A 338 28.30 -12.82 30.17
CA LEU A 338 29.03 -11.59 30.48
C LEU A 338 29.62 -11.62 31.90
N GLN A 339 28.87 -12.13 32.88
CA GLN A 339 29.36 -12.35 34.24
C GLN A 339 30.50 -13.37 34.29
N MET A 340 30.38 -14.52 33.59
CA MET A 340 31.47 -15.49 33.50
C MET A 340 32.72 -14.89 32.84
N LYS A 341 32.56 -14.12 31.77
CA LYS A 341 33.67 -13.47 31.08
C LYS A 341 34.36 -12.44 31.98
N LYS A 342 33.58 -11.69 32.76
CA LYS A 342 34.11 -10.73 33.75
C LYS A 342 34.86 -11.44 34.88
N GLN A 343 34.35 -12.58 35.36
CA GLN A 343 35.06 -13.41 36.35
C GLN A 343 36.35 -14.03 35.79
N GLN A 344 36.36 -14.47 34.53
CA GLN A 344 37.58 -14.98 33.88
C GLN A 344 38.64 -13.89 33.70
N GLN A 345 38.25 -12.67 33.31
CA GLN A 345 39.18 -11.55 33.21
C GLN A 345 39.75 -11.15 34.57
N GLN A 346 38.94 -11.13 35.63
CA GLN A 346 39.42 -10.82 36.97
C GLN A 346 40.38 -11.90 37.52
N LYS A 347 40.12 -13.18 37.24
CA LYS A 347 41.06 -14.26 37.58
C LYS A 347 42.39 -14.19 36.81
N LYS A 348 42.37 -13.67 35.58
CA LYS A 348 43.58 -13.52 34.76
C LYS A 348 44.51 -12.40 35.23
N VAL A 349 43.98 -11.39 35.94
CA VAL A 349 44.79 -10.29 36.50
C VAL A 349 45.47 -10.67 37.82
N GLN A 350 44.96 -11.66 38.55
CA GLN A 350 45.60 -12.16 39.79
C GLN A 350 46.63 -13.28 39.57
N SER A 351 46.63 -13.94 38.41
CA SER A 351 47.68 -14.88 38.03
C SER A 351 48.74 -14.14 37.21
N GLY A 352 49.63 -13.43 37.89
CA GLY A 352 50.82 -12.84 37.26
C GLY A 352 51.59 -13.89 36.45
N GLY A 353 52.03 -13.54 35.24
CA GLY A 353 52.84 -14.45 34.45
C GLY A 353 52.86 -14.16 32.96
N ASN A 354 53.85 -13.34 32.58
CA ASN A 354 54.57 -13.26 31.32
C ASN A 354 53.86 -12.74 30.06
N ASP A 355 54.38 -11.58 29.64
CA ASP A 355 54.31 -11.02 28.31
C ASP A 355 54.69 -12.04 27.23
N ILE A 356 53.74 -12.30 26.33
CA ILE A 356 54.03 -12.85 25.00
C ILE A 356 53.39 -11.87 24.01
N SER A 357 54.23 -11.00 23.45
CA SER A 357 53.91 -10.17 22.31
C SER A 357 53.74 -11.05 21.06
N VAL A 358 52.51 -11.16 20.56
CA VAL A 358 52.20 -11.78 19.26
C VAL A 358 51.96 -10.68 18.25
N VAL A 359 52.89 -10.53 17.30
CA VAL A 359 52.74 -9.71 16.11
C VAL A 359 51.85 -10.47 15.12
N VAL A 360 50.66 -9.92 14.84
CA VAL A 360 49.76 -10.45 13.81
C VAL A 360 49.98 -9.69 12.51
N VAL A 361 50.64 -10.35 11.56
CA VAL A 361 50.79 -9.89 10.17
C VAL A 361 49.50 -10.20 9.41
N ALA A 362 48.92 -9.20 8.77
CA ALA A 362 47.73 -9.34 7.94
C ALA A 362 48.06 -10.05 6.61
N PRO A 363 47.26 -11.05 6.16
CA PRO A 363 47.45 -11.66 4.84
C PRO A 363 46.99 -10.72 3.70
N PRO A 364 47.66 -10.75 2.53
CA PRO A 364 47.30 -9.94 1.37
C PRO A 364 46.03 -10.45 0.68
N ARG A 365 45.26 -9.50 0.13
CA ARG A 365 44.06 -9.72 -0.70
C ARG A 365 44.44 -10.45 -1.99
N SER A 366 43.96 -11.67 -2.17
CA SER A 366 43.98 -12.37 -3.45
C SER A 366 42.70 -12.08 -4.24
N ARG A 367 42.87 -11.44 -5.40
CA ARG A 367 41.94 -11.46 -6.53
C ARG A 367 42.03 -12.84 -7.20
N SER A 368 40.90 -13.46 -7.52
CA SER A 368 40.83 -14.42 -8.61
C SER A 368 39.46 -14.40 -9.29
N SER A 369 39.54 -14.23 -10.60
CA SER A 369 38.55 -14.46 -11.65
C SER A 369 38.15 -15.94 -11.74
N SER A 370 36.96 -16.22 -12.26
CA SER A 370 36.72 -17.27 -13.28
C SER A 370 35.21 -17.48 -13.49
N THR A 371 34.71 -17.01 -14.63
CA THR A 371 33.49 -17.46 -15.28
C THR A 371 33.76 -18.80 -15.97
N GLN A 372 33.00 -19.84 -15.64
CA GLN A 372 32.96 -21.10 -16.39
C GLN A 372 31.54 -21.37 -16.88
N ALA A 373 31.43 -21.56 -18.19
CA ALA A 373 30.22 -21.93 -18.92
C ALA A 373 29.84 -23.40 -18.68
N ALA A 374 28.54 -23.68 -18.70
CA ALA A 374 27.99 -25.03 -18.64
C ALA A 374 27.77 -25.60 -20.07
N PRO A 375 28.02 -26.90 -20.31
CA PRO A 375 27.55 -27.58 -21.50
C PRO A 375 26.17 -28.22 -21.25
N SER A 376 25.38 -28.19 -22.31
CA SER A 376 24.07 -28.83 -22.48
C SER A 376 24.15 -30.35 -22.62
N LEU A 377 23.18 -31.04 -22.02
CA LEU A 377 22.55 -32.27 -22.50
C LEU A 377 21.06 -32.24 -22.14
#